data_AF-A0A9P7J6K0-F1
#
_entry.id   AF-A0A9P7J6K0-F1
#
_cell.length_a   1.000
_cell.length_b   1.000
_cell.length_c   1.000
_cell.angle_alpha   90.00
_cell.angle_beta   90.00
_cell.angle_gamma   90.00
#
_symmetry.space_group_name_H-M   'P 1'
#
loop_
_entity.id
_entity.type
_entity.pdbx_description
1 polymer ?
#
loop_
_entity_poly.entity_id
_entity_poly.type
_entity_poly.pdbx_seq_one_letter_code
_entity_poly.pdbx_strand_id
1 'polypeptide(L)'
;RKENLFYPFALREEWEVADFLLHSALSMAAINKFLQLSMLSFNNTKDLQGWAEMLLKGPSWKCQVIPSLHGTKSPIQLFWRDPVECLESLFSNPLFHDQLDFIPCRVYKTAAWLLHVYSEWLTGDAVWSIQDQLPQGATVLGTVLSSDKTNITMMTGARVAHPLLLGLVNICMCTCTQLSSKVFMLTALLSI
;
A
#
# COMPACT_ATOMS: atom_id res chain seq x y z
N ARG A 1 -10.29 -1.31 -17.42
CA ARG A 1 -10.16 -0.55 -16.15
C ARG A 1 -11.19 0.55 -15.96
N LYS A 2 -11.50 1.42 -16.94
CA LYS A 2 -12.41 2.57 -16.73
C LYS A 2 -13.80 2.22 -16.15
N GLU A 3 -14.32 1.02 -16.40
CA GLU A 3 -15.62 0.57 -15.84
C GLU A 3 -15.50 -0.57 -14.83
N ASN A 4 -14.31 -1.20 -14.72
CA ASN A 4 -14.08 -2.32 -13.82
C ASN A 4 -12.75 -2.12 -13.09
N LEU A 5 -12.87 -1.81 -11.79
CA LEU A 5 -11.77 -1.59 -10.86
C LEU A 5 -10.90 -2.83 -10.66
N PHE A 6 -11.51 -4.02 -10.78
CA PHE A 6 -10.86 -5.31 -10.55
C PHE A 6 -10.35 -5.96 -11.84
N TYR A 7 -10.38 -5.27 -12.99
CA TYR A 7 -9.84 -5.81 -14.24
C TYR A 7 -8.40 -6.33 -14.06
N PRO A 8 -8.04 -7.55 -14.53
CA PRO A 8 -8.76 -8.37 -15.51
C PRO A 8 -9.91 -9.24 -14.99
N PHE A 9 -10.15 -9.26 -13.68
CA PHE A 9 -11.22 -10.05 -13.06
C PHE A 9 -12.58 -9.41 -13.29
N ALA A 10 -13.62 -10.22 -13.47
CA ALA A 10 -14.97 -9.72 -13.77
C ALA A 10 -15.61 -9.08 -12.54
N LEU A 11 -15.32 -9.62 -11.35
CA LEU A 11 -15.94 -9.23 -10.09
C LEU A 11 -14.90 -9.13 -8.96
N ARG A 12 -15.29 -8.44 -7.87
CA ARG A 12 -14.47 -8.31 -6.67
C ARG A 12 -14.19 -9.66 -6.01
N GLU A 13 -15.22 -10.49 -5.86
CA GLU A 13 -15.12 -11.81 -5.21
C GLU A 13 -14.14 -12.71 -5.96
N GLU A 14 -14.15 -12.60 -7.29
CA GLU A 14 -13.21 -13.33 -8.15
C GLU A 14 -11.76 -12.85 -7.94
N TRP A 15 -11.53 -11.54 -7.83
CA TRP A 15 -10.21 -10.99 -7.50
C TRP A 15 -9.74 -11.45 -6.12
N GLU A 16 -10.61 -11.48 -5.10
CA GLU A 16 -10.27 -11.92 -3.75
C GLU A 16 -9.85 -13.41 -3.73
N VAL A 17 -10.54 -14.26 -4.48
CA VAL A 17 -10.16 -15.67 -4.65
C VAL A 17 -8.83 -15.80 -5.38
N ALA A 18 -8.61 -15.01 -6.43
CA ALA A 18 -7.35 -14.99 -7.17
C ALA A 18 -6.17 -14.54 -6.28
N ASP A 19 -6.33 -13.45 -5.52
CA ASP A 19 -5.33 -12.95 -4.56
C ASP A 19 -4.99 -14.01 -3.52
N PHE A 20 -6.01 -14.68 -2.96
CA PHE A 20 -5.82 -15.76 -2.01
C PHE A 20 -5.02 -16.92 -2.61
N LEU A 21 -5.40 -17.39 -3.81
CA LEU A 21 -4.72 -18.52 -4.46
C LEU A 21 -3.25 -18.20 -4.79
N LEU A 22 -2.97 -16.99 -5.28
CA LEU A 22 -1.62 -16.53 -5.62
C LEU A 22 -0.69 -16.44 -4.41
N HIS A 23 -1.23 -16.08 -3.24
CA HIS A 23 -0.46 -15.96 -2.00
C HIS A 23 -0.50 -17.22 -1.13
N SER A 24 -1.28 -18.23 -1.51
CA SER A 24 -1.38 -19.49 -0.78
C SER A 24 -0.13 -20.37 -1.00
N ALA A 25 0.16 -21.24 -0.03
CA ALA A 25 1.20 -22.27 -0.17
C ALA A 25 0.73 -23.51 -0.97
N LEU A 26 -0.37 -23.38 -1.74
CA LEU A 26 -0.93 -24.50 -2.50
C LEU A 26 -0.06 -24.81 -3.71
N SER A 27 0.05 -26.10 -4.05
CA SER A 27 0.71 -26.51 -5.28
C SER A 27 -0.13 -26.10 -6.50
N MET A 28 0.51 -25.90 -7.65
CA MET A 28 -0.20 -25.60 -8.90
C MET A 28 -1.28 -26.65 -9.24
N ALA A 29 -1.04 -27.92 -8.89
CA ALA A 29 -2.00 -29.00 -9.08
C ALA A 29 -3.24 -28.86 -8.17
N ALA A 30 -3.04 -28.46 -6.90
CA ALA A 30 -4.13 -28.20 -5.97
C ALA A 30 -4.97 -27.00 -6.41
N ILE A 31 -4.32 -25.93 -6.88
CA ILE A 31 -4.99 -24.74 -7.43
C ILE A 31 -5.84 -25.14 -8.65
N ASN A 32 -5.27 -25.86 -9.62
CA ASN A 32 -6.03 -26.34 -10.79
C ASN A 32 -7.25 -27.19 -10.39
N LYS A 33 -7.11 -28.07 -9.39
CA LYS A 33 -8.23 -28.88 -8.90
C LYS A 33 -9.33 -28.02 -8.28
N PHE A 34 -8.96 -26.97 -7.56
CA PHE A 34 -9.92 -26.00 -7.03
C PHE A 34 -10.65 -25.24 -8.16
N LEU A 35 -9.90 -24.77 -9.17
CA LEU A 35 -10.47 -24.03 -10.31
C LEU A 35 -11.41 -24.87 -11.17
N GLN A 36 -11.25 -26.20 -11.20
CA GLN A 36 -12.20 -27.10 -11.84
C GLN A 36 -13.55 -27.22 -11.12
N LEU A 37 -13.60 -26.85 -9.84
CA LEU A 37 -14.82 -26.92 -9.02
C LEU A 37 -15.54 -25.57 -8.92
N SER A 38 -14.90 -24.48 -9.35
CA SER A 38 -15.44 -23.12 -9.27
C SER A 38 -15.91 -22.62 -10.63
N MET A 39 -16.88 -21.71 -10.62
CA MET A 39 -17.32 -20.97 -11.82
C MET A 39 -16.61 -19.61 -11.89
N LEU A 40 -15.27 -19.63 -11.96
CA LEU A 40 -14.47 -18.42 -12.16
C LEU A 40 -14.20 -18.22 -13.66
N SER A 41 -13.80 -17.02 -14.04
CA SER A 41 -13.47 -16.62 -15.41
C SER A 41 -12.10 -17.16 -15.88
N PHE A 42 -11.34 -17.78 -14.98
CA PHE A 42 -10.05 -18.43 -15.27
C PHE A 42 -10.09 -19.89 -14.81
N ASN A 43 -9.64 -20.79 -15.70
CA ASN A 43 -9.85 -22.24 -15.54
C ASN A 43 -8.59 -22.99 -15.09
N ASN A 44 -7.43 -22.34 -15.11
CA ASN A 44 -6.18 -22.97 -14.73
C ASN A 44 -5.18 -21.98 -14.12
N THR A 45 -4.16 -22.52 -13.44
CA THR A 45 -3.12 -21.75 -12.75
C THR A 45 -2.29 -20.88 -13.68
N LYS A 46 -2.11 -21.26 -14.96
CA LYS A 46 -1.37 -20.44 -15.94
C LYS A 46 -2.17 -19.21 -16.35
N ASP A 47 -3.47 -19.36 -16.54
CA ASP A 47 -4.36 -18.23 -16.85
C ASP A 47 -4.34 -17.24 -15.67
N LEU A 48 -4.45 -17.73 -14.44
CA LEU A 48 -4.35 -16.93 -13.22
C LEU A 48 -3.01 -16.18 -13.13
N GLN A 49 -1.89 -16.84 -13.43
CA GLN A 49 -0.58 -16.21 -13.47
C GLN A 49 -0.48 -15.15 -14.57
N GLY A 50 -0.97 -15.44 -15.78
CA GLY A 50 -1.00 -14.46 -16.87
C GLY A 50 -1.84 -13.23 -16.53
N TRP A 51 -2.95 -13.42 -15.81
CA TRP A 51 -3.77 -12.31 -15.32
C TRP A 51 -3.08 -11.51 -14.22
N ALA A 52 -2.35 -12.18 -13.33
CA ALA A 52 -1.51 -11.52 -12.33
C ALA A 52 -0.40 -10.68 -12.98
N GLU A 53 0.20 -11.16 -14.07
CA GLU A 53 1.21 -10.43 -14.85
C GLU A 53 0.64 -9.19 -15.58
N MET A 54 -0.66 -9.19 -15.88
CA MET A 54 -1.36 -8.02 -16.43
C MET A 54 -1.65 -6.94 -15.38
N LEU A 55 -1.59 -7.27 -14.08
CA LEU A 55 -1.67 -6.27 -13.03
C LEU A 55 -0.45 -5.35 -13.10
N LEU A 56 -0.61 -4.11 -12.64
CA LEU A 56 0.52 -3.17 -12.56
C LEU A 56 1.61 -3.83 -11.71
N LYS A 57 2.82 -3.93 -12.28
CA LYS A 57 3.97 -4.39 -11.53
C LYS A 57 4.17 -3.45 -10.36
N GLY A 58 4.14 -4.00 -9.16
CA GLY A 58 4.40 -3.23 -7.95
C GLY A 58 5.80 -2.62 -7.95
N PRO A 59 6.05 -1.68 -7.03
CA PRO A 59 7.32 -0.97 -6.95
C PRO A 59 8.49 -1.94 -6.74
N SER A 60 9.52 -1.78 -7.57
CA SER A 60 10.65 -2.72 -7.62
C SER A 60 11.68 -2.44 -6.54
N TRP A 61 12.23 -3.51 -5.94
CA TRP A 61 13.31 -3.40 -4.97
C TRP A 61 14.64 -3.01 -5.64
N LYS A 62 15.29 -2.02 -5.05
CA LYS A 62 16.63 -1.55 -5.36
C LYS A 62 17.51 -1.80 -4.13
N CYS A 63 18.81 -2.03 -4.34
CA CYS A 63 19.78 -2.21 -3.26
C CYS A 63 20.92 -1.23 -3.47
N GLN A 64 21.29 -0.52 -2.40
CA GLN A 64 22.41 0.39 -2.38
C GLN A 64 23.27 0.12 -1.16
N VAL A 65 24.58 0.07 -1.37
CA VAL A 65 25.55 0.03 -0.28
C VAL A 65 25.84 1.45 0.18
N ILE A 66 25.59 1.73 1.45
CA ILE A 66 25.90 3.02 2.07
C ILE A 66 27.32 2.93 2.67
N PRO A 67 28.26 3.79 2.22
CA PRO A 67 29.59 3.87 2.82
C PRO A 67 29.46 4.23 4.31
N SER A 68 30.15 3.48 5.16
CA SER A 68 30.15 3.77 6.59
C SER A 68 30.94 5.04 6.87
N LEU A 69 30.28 6.06 7.42
CA LEU A 69 30.94 7.26 7.95
C LEU A 69 31.71 6.96 9.25
N HIS A 70 31.37 5.87 9.93
CA HIS A 70 31.88 5.50 11.25
C HIS A 70 32.34 4.05 11.30
N GLY A 71 33.38 3.70 10.51
CA GLY A 71 34.21 2.50 10.71
C GLY A 71 33.48 1.19 11.05
N THR A 72 32.28 0.95 10.51
CA THR A 72 31.55 -0.28 10.78
C THR A 72 32.25 -1.45 10.09
N LYS A 73 32.28 -2.62 10.76
CA LYS A 73 32.96 -3.82 10.25
C LYS A 73 32.39 -4.32 8.92
N SER A 74 31.13 -3.99 8.63
CA SER A 74 30.42 -4.35 7.41
C SER A 74 29.79 -3.12 6.76
N PRO A 75 29.72 -3.08 5.41
CA PRO A 75 28.97 -2.06 4.70
C PRO A 75 27.48 -2.17 5.02
N ILE A 76 26.81 -1.03 5.18
CA ILE A 76 25.37 -0.99 5.44
C ILE A 76 24.64 -1.18 4.10
N GLN A 77 23.71 -2.14 4.06
CA GLN A 77 22.87 -2.39 2.89
C GLN A 77 21.50 -1.74 3.09
N LEU A 78 21.16 -0.82 2.19
CA LEU A 78 19.85 -0.21 2.07
C LEU A 78 19.09 -0.89 0.94
N PHE A 79 18.02 -1.59 1.29
CA PHE A 79 17.02 -2.02 0.32
C PHE A 79 15.93 -0.97 0.27
N TRP A 80 15.53 -0.51 -0.91
CA TRP A 80 14.52 0.53 -1.04
C TRP A 80 13.71 0.39 -2.32
N ARG A 81 12.56 1.04 -2.36
CA ARG A 81 11.62 1.13 -3.48
C ARG A 81 11.40 2.59 -3.81
N ASP A 82 11.09 2.89 -5.08
CA ASP A 82 10.77 4.25 -5.46
C ASP A 82 9.51 4.71 -4.72
N PRO A 83 9.56 5.79 -3.91
CA PRO A 83 8.41 6.21 -3.12
C PRO A 83 7.25 6.66 -4.01
N VAL A 84 7.51 7.17 -5.22
CA VAL A 84 6.45 7.56 -6.16
C VAL A 84 5.75 6.33 -6.68
N GLU A 85 6.48 5.28 -7.09
CA GLU A 85 5.88 4.00 -7.49
C GLU A 85 5.11 3.35 -6.34
N CYS A 86 5.58 3.48 -5.09
CA CYS A 86 4.84 3.03 -3.90
C CYS A 86 3.51 3.78 -3.74
N LEU A 87 3.52 5.11 -3.87
CA LEU A 87 2.31 5.93 -3.80
C LEU A 87 1.33 5.60 -4.93
N GLU A 88 1.82 5.48 -6.15
CA GLU A 88 1.02 5.08 -7.32
C GLU A 88 0.40 3.69 -7.12
N SER A 89 1.15 2.75 -6.54
CA SER A 89 0.66 1.40 -6.24
C SER A 89 -0.42 1.41 -5.15
N LEU A 90 -0.27 2.24 -4.10
CA LEU A 90 -1.31 2.39 -3.07
C LEU A 90 -2.55 3.06 -3.67
N PHE A 91 -2.37 4.14 -4.42
CA PHE A 91 -3.44 4.88 -5.06
C PHE A 91 -4.23 4.05 -6.09
N SER A 92 -3.54 3.18 -6.83
CA SER A 92 -4.14 2.31 -7.85
C SER A 92 -4.79 1.05 -7.27
N ASN A 93 -4.75 0.85 -5.95
CA ASN A 93 -5.30 -0.35 -5.32
C ASN A 93 -6.84 -0.25 -5.26
N PRO A 94 -7.57 -1.15 -5.94
CA PRO A 94 -9.04 -1.09 -5.98
C PRO A 94 -9.68 -1.25 -4.59
N LEU A 95 -8.99 -1.85 -3.61
CA LEU A 95 -9.49 -1.98 -2.25
C LEU A 95 -9.67 -0.64 -1.54
N PHE A 96 -8.94 0.40 -1.95
CA PHE A 96 -9.00 1.73 -1.33
C PHE A 96 -9.87 2.71 -2.11
N HIS A 97 -10.45 2.30 -3.25
CA HIS A 97 -11.20 3.19 -4.14
C HIS A 97 -12.30 3.97 -3.39
N ASP A 98 -13.10 3.29 -2.57
CA ASP A 98 -14.21 3.89 -1.82
C ASP A 98 -13.77 4.46 -0.46
N GLN A 99 -12.48 4.43 -0.15
CA GLN A 99 -11.90 4.84 1.13
C GLN A 99 -10.95 6.03 0.98
N LEU A 100 -10.74 6.51 -0.25
CA LEU A 100 -9.89 7.64 -0.56
C LEU A 100 -10.70 8.93 -0.62
N ASP A 101 -10.32 9.89 0.21
CA ASP A 101 -10.83 11.25 0.16
C ASP A 101 -9.82 12.16 -0.58
N PHE A 102 -10.34 13.09 -1.38
CA PHE A 102 -9.52 14.03 -2.17
C PHE A 102 -9.85 15.49 -1.92
N ILE A 103 -10.91 15.75 -1.17
CA ILE A 103 -11.40 17.12 -0.98
C ILE A 103 -11.15 17.48 0.48
N PRO A 104 -10.23 18.42 0.76
CA PRO A 104 -10.12 19.00 2.08
C PRO A 104 -11.48 19.52 2.54
N CYS A 105 -11.85 19.26 3.79
CA CYS A 105 -13.14 19.64 4.35
C CYS A 105 -12.96 20.12 5.79
N ARG A 106 -13.45 21.31 6.14
CA ARG A 106 -13.44 21.76 7.55
C ARG A 106 -14.70 21.27 8.26
N VAL A 107 -14.53 20.55 9.36
CA VAL A 107 -15.64 19.93 10.09
C VAL A 107 -15.81 20.62 11.44
N TYR A 108 -16.99 21.16 11.72
CA TYR A 108 -17.26 21.87 12.98
C TYR A 108 -18.32 21.16 13.82
N LYS A 109 -18.16 21.16 15.16
CA LYS A 109 -19.14 20.52 16.06
C LYS A 109 -20.46 21.27 16.18
N THR A 110 -20.47 22.58 15.89
CA THR A 110 -21.63 23.46 16.11
C THR A 110 -21.93 24.24 14.84
N ALA A 111 -23.21 24.61 14.65
CA ALA A 111 -23.63 25.46 13.54
C ALA A 111 -22.98 26.86 13.55
N ALA A 112 -22.50 27.31 14.72
CA ALA A 112 -21.76 28.56 14.87
C ALA A 112 -20.27 28.47 14.46
N TRP A 113 -19.80 27.29 14.03
CA TRP A 113 -18.43 27.03 13.55
C TRP A 113 -17.33 27.41 14.54
N LEU A 114 -17.62 27.34 15.84
CA LEU A 114 -16.69 27.77 16.89
C LEU A 114 -15.62 26.73 17.23
N LEU A 115 -15.86 25.46 16.94
CA LEU A 115 -14.99 24.36 17.33
C LEU A 115 -14.71 23.46 16.12
N HIS A 116 -13.52 23.64 15.54
CA HIS A 116 -12.99 22.82 14.45
C HIS A 116 -12.60 21.43 14.97
N VAL A 117 -12.98 20.39 14.23
CA VAL A 117 -12.70 18.98 14.52
C VAL A 117 -11.62 18.48 13.56
N TYR A 118 -10.52 18.01 14.13
CA TYR A 118 -9.41 17.39 13.39
C TYR A 118 -9.47 15.88 13.58
N SER A 119 -10.25 15.19 12.75
CA SER A 119 -10.39 13.72 12.81
C SER A 119 -9.53 13.00 11.78
N GLU A 120 -9.31 13.64 10.63
CA GLU A 120 -8.60 13.08 9.47
C GLU A 120 -7.58 14.10 8.94
N TRP A 121 -6.62 13.65 8.14
CA TRP A 121 -5.68 14.56 7.47
C TRP A 121 -6.40 15.66 6.68
N LEU A 122 -7.44 15.29 5.92
CA LEU A 122 -8.21 16.21 5.07
C LEU A 122 -9.07 17.23 5.83
N THR A 123 -9.22 17.04 7.14
CA THR A 123 -9.84 18.02 8.03
C THR A 123 -8.88 19.07 8.58
N GLY A 124 -7.59 18.96 8.26
CA GLY A 124 -6.57 19.90 8.72
C GLY A 124 -6.60 21.26 8.01
N ASP A 125 -6.24 22.32 8.73
CA ASP A 125 -6.02 23.63 8.12
C ASP A 125 -4.76 23.65 7.23
N ALA A 126 -3.78 22.80 7.53
CA ALA A 126 -2.56 22.67 6.76
C ALA A 126 -2.83 22.21 5.32
N VAL A 127 -3.58 21.12 5.14
CA VAL A 127 -3.90 20.61 3.80
C VAL A 127 -4.79 21.57 3.02
N TRP A 128 -5.68 22.31 3.70
CA TRP A 128 -6.46 23.38 3.07
C TRP A 128 -5.56 24.47 2.49
N SER A 129 -4.57 24.89 3.26
CA SER A 129 -3.64 25.95 2.87
C SER A 129 -2.71 25.50 1.73
N ILE A 130 -2.35 24.22 1.70
CA ILE A 130 -1.57 23.62 0.59
C ILE A 130 -2.44 23.52 -0.67
N GLN A 131 -3.68 23.04 -0.54
CA GLN A 131 -4.60 22.84 -1.66
C GLN A 131 -4.93 24.15 -2.39
N ASP A 132 -5.03 25.27 -1.66
CA ASP A 132 -5.28 26.61 -2.23
C ASP A 132 -4.13 27.11 -3.13
N GLN A 133 -2.93 26.59 -2.94
CA GLN A 133 -1.75 26.93 -3.74
C GLN A 133 -1.59 26.02 -4.98
N LEU A 134 -2.41 24.98 -5.12
CA LEU A 134 -2.34 24.05 -6.24
C LEU A 134 -3.16 24.54 -7.44
N PRO A 135 -2.74 24.18 -8.68
CA PRO A 135 -3.51 24.52 -9.87
C PRO A 135 -4.88 23.82 -9.87
N GLN A 136 -5.82 24.41 -10.59
CA GLN A 136 -7.16 23.85 -10.75
C GLN A 136 -7.09 22.40 -11.31
N GLY A 137 -7.79 21.49 -10.65
CA GLY A 137 -7.81 20.06 -11.00
C GLY A 137 -6.73 19.21 -10.34
N ALA A 138 -5.78 19.81 -9.60
CA ALA A 138 -4.85 19.06 -8.76
C ALA A 138 -5.42 18.85 -7.34
N THR A 139 -5.04 17.74 -6.71
CA THR A 139 -5.39 17.43 -5.31
C THR A 139 -4.14 17.13 -4.50
N VAL A 140 -4.13 17.50 -3.22
CA VAL A 140 -3.07 17.09 -2.30
C VAL A 140 -3.19 15.59 -2.01
N LEU A 141 -2.08 14.87 -2.20
CA LEU A 141 -1.92 13.49 -1.76
C LEU A 141 -0.98 13.47 -0.55
N GLY A 142 -1.57 13.43 0.64
CA GLY A 142 -0.81 13.35 1.87
C GLY A 142 -0.14 11.99 2.03
N THR A 143 1.12 12.02 2.44
CA THR A 143 1.95 10.82 2.66
C THR A 143 2.45 10.80 4.09
N VAL A 144 2.33 9.66 4.76
CA VAL A 144 2.92 9.40 6.08
C VAL A 144 4.06 8.41 5.94
N LEU A 145 5.17 8.70 6.63
CA LEU A 145 6.31 7.82 6.76
C LEU A 145 6.46 7.40 8.22
N SER A 146 6.67 6.12 8.46
CA SER A 146 6.98 5.59 9.79
C SER A 146 8.20 4.69 9.74
N SER A 147 9.03 4.76 10.78
CA SER A 147 10.23 3.94 10.91
C SER A 147 10.39 3.56 12.36
N ASP A 148 10.62 2.27 12.61
CA ASP A 148 10.93 1.77 13.95
C ASP A 148 11.94 0.63 13.88
N LYS A 149 12.69 0.41 14.95
CA LYS A 149 13.64 -0.69 15.05
C LYS A 149 12.89 -2.01 15.17
N THR A 150 13.08 -2.93 14.22
CA THR A 150 12.42 -4.24 14.22
C THR A 150 13.43 -5.37 14.25
N ASN A 151 13.21 -6.35 15.12
CA ASN A 151 14.00 -7.58 15.14
C ASN A 151 13.49 -8.52 14.03
N ILE A 152 14.33 -8.82 13.03
CA ILE A 152 13.97 -9.69 11.91
C ILE A 152 14.02 -11.17 12.34
N THR A 153 14.98 -11.54 13.19
CA THR A 153 15.10 -12.91 13.71
C THR A 153 15.28 -12.90 15.22
N MET A 154 14.38 -13.58 15.94
CA MET A 154 14.53 -13.76 17.40
C MET A 154 15.41 -14.95 17.79
N MET A 155 15.50 -15.98 16.93
CA MET A 155 16.07 -17.28 17.33
C MET A 155 17.41 -17.63 16.66
N THR A 156 17.72 -17.01 15.52
CA THR A 156 18.96 -17.26 14.76
C THR A 156 19.57 -15.94 14.30
N GLY A 157 20.56 -15.46 15.05
CA GLY A 157 21.46 -14.38 14.63
C GLY A 157 21.07 -12.94 14.99
N ALA A 158 19.99 -12.74 15.77
CA ALA A 158 19.59 -11.44 16.34
C ALA A 158 19.71 -10.25 15.37
N ARG A 159 19.24 -10.43 14.13
CA ARG A 159 19.35 -9.39 13.10
C ARG A 159 18.31 -8.32 13.33
N VAL A 160 18.75 -7.08 13.30
CA VAL A 160 17.91 -5.89 13.46
C VAL A 160 17.82 -5.19 12.10
N ALA A 161 16.65 -4.68 11.78
CA ALA A 161 16.55 -3.67 10.74
C ALA A 161 15.69 -2.49 11.17
N HIS A 162 15.88 -1.39 10.47
CA HIS A 162 14.98 -0.25 10.51
C HIS A 162 14.18 -0.21 9.20
N PRO A 163 12.98 -0.80 9.17
CA PRO A 163 12.04 -0.58 8.08
C PRO A 163 11.57 0.87 8.03
N LEU A 164 11.40 1.38 6.81
CA LEU A 164 10.66 2.60 6.51
C LEU A 164 9.36 2.20 5.81
N LEU A 165 8.24 2.42 6.47
CA LEU A 165 6.90 2.22 5.94
C LEU A 165 6.37 3.55 5.39
N LEU A 166 5.59 3.46 4.31
CA LEU A 166 4.95 4.58 3.62
C LEU A 166 3.46 4.29 3.50
N GLY A 167 2.62 5.27 3.80
CA GLY A 167 1.17 5.17 3.65
C GLY A 167 0.57 6.46 3.10
N LEU A 168 -0.65 6.36 2.57
CA LEU A 168 -1.45 7.50 2.14
C LEU A 168 -2.38 7.93 3.27
N VAL A 169 -2.31 9.20 3.67
CA VAL A 169 -3.23 9.75 4.69
C VAL A 169 -4.55 10.21 4.10
N ASN A 170 -4.71 10.12 2.77
CA ASN A 170 -5.98 10.28 2.09
C ASN A 170 -6.89 9.04 2.24
N ILE A 171 -6.34 7.92 2.70
CA ILE A 171 -7.14 6.73 3.04
C ILE A 171 -7.78 6.97 4.41
N CYS A 172 -9.10 6.78 4.50
CA CYS A 172 -9.86 7.00 5.73
C CYS A 172 -9.26 6.26 6.94
N MET A 173 -9.17 6.93 8.09
CA MET A 173 -8.51 6.40 9.28
C MET A 173 -9.10 5.07 9.76
N CYS A 174 -10.40 4.83 9.58
CA CYS A 174 -11.03 3.56 9.95
C CYS A 174 -10.34 2.37 9.24
N THR A 175 -9.93 2.56 7.99
CA THR A 175 -9.18 1.57 7.21
C THR A 175 -7.74 1.48 7.69
N CYS A 176 -7.10 2.61 7.98
CA CYS A 176 -5.72 2.66 8.49
C CYS A 176 -5.57 1.90 9.83
N THR A 177 -6.60 1.91 10.69
CA THR A 177 -6.58 1.20 11.98
C THR A 177 -6.83 -0.30 11.88
N GLN A 178 -7.30 -0.79 10.73
CA GLN A 178 -7.53 -2.21 10.53
C GLN A 178 -6.20 -2.92 10.21
N LEU A 179 -5.76 -3.82 11.10
CA LEU A 179 -4.47 -4.54 10.96
C LEU A 179 -4.31 -5.28 9.62
N SER A 180 -5.41 -5.69 8.98
CA SER A 180 -5.41 -6.42 7.72
C SER A 180 -5.45 -5.53 6.47
N SER A 181 -5.55 -4.21 6.60
CA SER A 181 -5.84 -3.32 5.46
C SER A 181 -4.65 -3.08 4.52
N LYS A 182 -3.44 -3.52 4.89
CA LYS A 182 -2.20 -3.37 4.08
C LYS A 182 -1.98 -1.91 3.59
N VAL A 183 -2.43 -0.92 4.36
CA VAL A 183 -2.36 0.52 4.02
C VAL A 183 -0.91 1.05 4.02
N PHE A 184 -0.04 0.41 4.79
CA PHE A 184 1.38 0.75 4.86
C PHE A 184 2.22 -0.19 4.00
N MET A 185 3.06 0.39 3.15
CA MET A 185 3.98 -0.31 2.27
C MET A 185 5.43 -0.11 2.72
N LEU A 186 6.19 -1.21 2.84
CA LEU A 186 7.62 -1.18 3.20
C LEU A 186 8.49 -0.54 2.10
N THR A 187 8.75 0.75 2.18
CA THR A 187 9.45 1.50 1.13
C THR A 187 10.96 1.40 1.26
N ALA A 188 11.50 1.24 2.47
CA ALA A 188 12.91 0.92 2.63
C ALA A 188 13.17 -0.01 3.82
N LEU A 189 14.32 -0.66 3.81
CA LEU A 189 14.80 -1.54 4.86
C LEU A 189 16.31 -1.33 5.00
N LEU A 190 16.71 -0.81 6.16
CA LEU A 190 18.10 -0.66 6.53
C LEU A 190 18.49 -1.83 7.43
N SER A 191 19.35 -2.73 6.93
CA SER A 191 19.88 -3.82 7.76
C SER A 191 21.04 -3.30 8.60
N ILE A 192 20.98 -3.53 9.92
CA ILE A 192 22.01 -3.12 10.90
C ILE A 192 22.57 -4.34 11.61
#